data_AF-R1C8M5-F1
#
_entry.id   AF-R1C8M5-F1
#
_cell.length_a   1.000
_cell.length_b   1.000
_cell.length_c   1.000
_cell.angle_alpha   90.00
_cell.angle_beta   90.00
_cell.angle_gamma   90.00
#
_symmetry.space_group_name_H-M   'P 1'
#
loop_
_entity.id
_entity.type
_entity.pdbx_description
1 polymer ?
#
loop_
_entity_poly.entity_id
_entity_poly.type
_entity_poly.pdbx_seq_one_letter_code
_entity_poly.pdbx_strand_id
1 'polypeptide(L)'
;MEEVLEGPAEEHLHQDDEYSPFVDDSIYAARPDLLREIGYFKEPRNGRKIEADTLLQFVEFACSEELPAGHLLARMAFDDGTIEVIDRGAEYDVRVDDELVATVPDWLSSAIADPPHILMPMATAVGDAIDFEAPQFGITVLGAADGFTAAGTTAGFILWMRGRGILVDPPAHSAHYLRRNGISSRKITHVILTHCHADHDAGTFQKILLEQRVTVLTTRTIMAAFVRKYAPISEMNYD
;
A
#
# COMPACT_ATOMS: atom_id res chain seq x y z
N MET A 1 6.69 4.98 8.18
CA MET A 1 5.65 4.53 9.13
C MET A 1 5.03 5.72 9.86
N GLU A 2 5.85 6.74 10.16
CA GLU A 2 5.41 8.02 10.74
C GLU A 2 4.17 8.61 10.06
N GLU A 3 4.14 8.75 8.73
CA GLU A 3 2.96 9.33 8.04
C GLU A 3 1.65 8.55 8.18
N VAL A 4 1.70 7.25 8.48
CA VAL A 4 0.51 6.40 8.58
C VAL A 4 -0.27 6.69 9.86
N LEU A 5 0.43 7.01 10.94
CA LEU A 5 -0.15 7.32 12.26
C LEU A 5 -0.16 8.82 12.54
N GLU A 6 0.90 9.51 12.12
CA GLU A 6 1.09 10.92 12.39
C GLU A 6 0.51 11.84 11.31
N GLY A 7 0.14 11.30 10.15
CA GLY A 7 -0.18 12.09 8.96
C GLY A 7 1.09 12.60 8.26
N PRO A 8 0.95 13.12 7.03
CA PRO A 8 2.07 13.70 6.30
C PRO A 8 2.65 14.91 7.05
N ALA A 9 3.96 15.13 6.91
CA ALA A 9 4.63 16.32 7.42
C ALA A 9 3.98 17.60 6.85
N GLU A 10 4.11 18.73 7.55
CA GLU A 10 3.42 19.99 7.18
C GLU A 10 3.81 20.46 5.76
N GLU A 11 5.07 20.29 5.37
CA GLU A 11 5.57 20.59 4.02
C GLU A 11 4.98 19.69 2.92
N HIS A 12 4.31 18.60 3.29
CA HIS A 12 3.67 17.64 2.41
C HIS A 12 2.14 17.71 2.46
N LEU A 13 1.60 18.63 3.28
CA LEU A 13 0.18 18.96 3.35
C LEU A 13 -0.13 20.11 2.41
N HIS A 14 -0.80 19.81 1.32
CA HIS A 14 -1.12 20.79 0.27
C HIS A 14 -2.59 21.23 0.32
N GLN A 15 -3.24 21.16 1.49
CA GLN A 15 -4.69 21.37 1.64
C GLN A 15 -5.20 22.67 1.01
N ASP A 16 -4.41 23.76 1.10
CA ASP A 16 -4.78 25.06 0.53
C ASP A 16 -4.58 25.10 -1.01
N ASP A 17 -3.68 24.27 -1.55
CA ASP A 17 -3.40 24.14 -2.99
C ASP A 17 -4.27 23.09 -3.69
N GLU A 18 -5.08 22.34 -2.93
CA GLU A 18 -5.96 21.28 -3.44
C GLU A 18 -7.28 21.83 -4.01
N TYR A 19 -7.63 23.07 -3.65
CA TYR A 19 -8.82 23.74 -4.15
C TYR A 19 -8.48 24.65 -5.33
N SER A 20 -9.44 24.77 -6.25
CA SER A 20 -9.33 25.71 -7.38
C SER A 20 -9.16 27.14 -6.86
N PRO A 21 -8.30 27.98 -7.48
CA PRO A 21 -8.23 29.40 -7.13
C PRO A 21 -9.53 30.17 -7.44
N PHE A 22 -10.49 29.53 -8.11
CA PHE A 22 -11.82 30.06 -8.42
C PHE A 22 -12.92 29.52 -7.51
N VAL A 23 -12.59 28.77 -6.46
CA VAL A 23 -13.58 28.30 -5.49
C VAL A 23 -14.20 29.48 -4.74
N ASP A 24 -15.49 29.40 -4.43
CA ASP A 24 -16.16 30.42 -3.61
C ASP A 24 -15.63 30.39 -2.16
N ASP A 25 -15.48 31.55 -1.53
CA ASP A 25 -14.94 31.70 -0.17
C ASP A 25 -15.71 30.86 0.86
N SER A 26 -17.04 30.75 0.73
CA SER A 26 -17.85 29.96 1.65
C SER A 26 -17.61 28.46 1.47
N ILE A 27 -17.35 28.00 0.26
CA ILE A 27 -17.00 26.60 -0.04
C ILE A 27 -15.57 26.32 0.44
N TYR A 28 -14.65 27.24 0.20
CA TYR A 28 -13.27 27.13 0.71
C TYR A 28 -13.22 27.09 2.23
N ALA A 29 -14.01 27.94 2.90
CA ALA A 29 -14.13 27.95 4.36
C ALA A 29 -14.79 26.67 4.91
N ALA A 30 -15.59 25.97 4.11
CA ALA A 30 -16.22 24.70 4.48
C ALA A 30 -15.34 23.47 4.20
N ARG A 31 -14.11 23.66 3.69
CA ARG A 31 -13.19 22.53 3.45
C ARG A 31 -12.86 21.79 4.76
N PRO A 32 -12.65 20.46 4.72
CA PRO A 32 -12.13 19.71 5.87
C PRO A 32 -10.86 20.35 6.40
N ASP A 33 -10.69 20.42 7.71
CA ASP A 33 -9.46 20.88 8.37
C ASP A 33 -8.65 19.63 8.74
N LEU A 34 -7.82 19.16 7.78
CA LEU A 34 -7.16 17.86 7.90
C LEU A 34 -6.22 17.81 9.10
N LEU A 35 -5.50 18.89 9.39
CA LEU A 35 -4.63 18.98 10.57
C LEU A 35 -5.41 18.86 11.86
N ARG A 36 -6.54 19.57 11.96
CA ARG A 36 -7.41 19.49 13.14
C ARG A 36 -8.08 18.13 13.28
N GLU A 37 -8.50 17.51 12.19
CA GLU A 37 -9.08 16.16 12.18
C GLU A 37 -8.07 15.12 12.62
N ILE A 38 -6.86 15.13 12.08
CA ILE A 38 -5.75 14.26 12.51
C ILE A 38 -5.48 14.46 14.01
N GLY A 39 -5.37 15.72 14.46
CA GLY A 39 -5.20 16.04 15.88
C GLY A 39 -6.32 15.51 16.77
N TYR A 40 -7.57 15.59 16.31
CA TYR A 40 -8.72 15.04 17.03
C TYR A 40 -8.63 13.52 17.22
N PHE A 41 -8.15 12.78 16.22
CA PHE A 41 -7.98 11.32 16.33
C PHE A 41 -6.76 10.91 17.16
N LYS A 42 -5.71 11.73 17.19
CA LYS A 42 -4.52 11.49 18.04
C LYS A 42 -4.78 11.67 19.53
N GLU A 43 -5.80 12.43 19.91
CA GLU A 43 -6.19 12.62 21.31
C GLU A 43 -7.59 12.07 21.57
N PRO A 44 -7.77 10.73 21.66
CA PRO A 44 -9.06 10.17 22.02
C PRO A 44 -9.50 10.70 23.40
N ARG A 45 -10.81 10.95 23.51
CA ARG A 45 -11.53 11.45 24.70
C ARG A 45 -10.94 10.84 25.97
N ASN A 46 -10.04 11.58 26.65
CA ASN A 46 -9.38 11.36 27.95
C ASN A 46 -7.97 12.02 28.02
N GLY A 47 -7.50 12.67 26.94
CA GLY A 47 -6.25 13.46 26.96
C GLY A 47 -4.97 12.63 26.85
N ARG A 48 -5.08 11.33 26.57
CA ARG A 48 -3.93 10.49 26.24
C ARG A 48 -3.66 10.64 24.74
N LYS A 49 -2.54 11.27 24.40
CA LYS A 49 -2.03 11.30 23.04
C LYS A 49 -1.65 9.87 22.61
N ILE A 50 -2.14 9.44 21.45
CA ILE A 50 -1.73 8.21 20.78
C ILE A 50 -0.67 8.60 19.77
N GLU A 51 0.55 8.12 19.98
CA GLU A 51 1.66 8.19 19.02
C GLU A 51 2.02 6.77 18.58
N ALA A 52 2.77 6.62 17.49
CA ALA A 52 3.26 5.31 17.06
C ALA A 52 3.97 4.54 18.17
N ASP A 53 4.83 5.22 18.94
CA ASP A 53 5.56 4.65 20.08
C ASP A 53 4.65 4.31 21.28
N THR A 54 3.42 4.83 21.30
CA THR A 54 2.41 4.46 22.30
C THR A 54 1.75 3.12 21.97
N LEU A 55 1.72 2.75 20.69
CA LEU A 55 1.03 1.55 20.19
C LEU A 55 1.99 0.42 19.81
N LEU A 56 3.20 0.78 19.39
CA LEU A 56 4.18 -0.12 18.83
C LEU A 56 5.49 0.03 19.60
N GLN A 57 6.12 -1.09 19.87
CA GLN A 57 7.51 -1.14 20.28
C GLN A 57 8.31 -1.75 19.13
N PHE A 58 9.29 -1.01 18.63
CA PHE A 58 10.27 -1.58 17.71
C PHE A 58 11.37 -2.25 18.51
N VAL A 59 11.61 -3.52 18.23
CA VAL A 59 12.74 -4.28 18.77
C VAL A 59 13.70 -4.50 17.62
N GLU A 60 14.82 -3.80 17.66
CA GLU A 60 15.85 -3.87 16.63
C GLU A 60 16.85 -4.98 16.93
N PHE A 61 17.35 -5.60 15.87
CA PHE A 61 18.47 -6.52 15.95
C PHE A 61 19.76 -5.74 16.20
N ALA A 62 20.47 -6.08 17.26
CA ALA A 62 21.74 -5.46 17.62
C ALA A 62 22.84 -6.50 17.88
N CYS A 63 24.09 -6.11 17.66
CA CYS A 63 25.23 -6.91 18.12
C CYS A 63 25.18 -7.06 19.64
N SER A 64 25.38 -8.27 20.14
CA SER A 64 25.47 -8.57 21.56
C SER A 64 26.81 -9.21 21.89
N GLU A 65 27.41 -8.82 23.02
CA GLU A 65 28.62 -9.48 23.54
C GLU A 65 28.34 -10.93 24.01
N GLU A 66 27.07 -11.26 24.23
CA GLU A 66 26.61 -12.60 24.62
C GLU A 66 26.65 -13.60 23.45
N LEU A 67 26.76 -13.10 22.21
CA LEU A 67 26.70 -13.89 21.00
C LEU A 67 28.03 -13.89 20.23
N PRO A 68 28.30 -14.93 19.42
CA PRO A 68 29.41 -14.92 18.48
C PRO A 68 29.36 -13.71 17.55
N ALA A 69 30.54 -13.21 17.14
CA ALA A 69 30.63 -12.12 16.19
C ALA A 69 29.89 -12.43 14.88
N GLY A 70 29.07 -11.48 14.41
CA GLY A 70 28.25 -11.64 13.20
C GLY A 70 26.82 -12.11 13.47
N HIS A 71 26.48 -12.46 14.71
CA HIS A 71 25.11 -12.74 15.12
C HIS A 71 24.46 -11.48 15.69
N LEU A 72 23.15 -11.35 15.50
CA LEU A 72 22.36 -10.25 16.04
C LEU A 72 21.30 -10.77 17.00
N LEU A 73 20.96 -9.95 18.01
CA LEU A 73 19.94 -10.25 19.00
C LEU A 73 18.86 -9.18 18.97
N ALA A 74 17.61 -9.61 18.90
CA ALA A 74 16.44 -8.81 19.24
C ALA A 74 15.81 -9.41 20.50
N ARG A 75 15.68 -8.61 21.57
CA ARG A 75 15.15 -9.05 22.87
C ARG A 75 13.95 -8.19 23.27
N MET A 76 12.88 -8.86 23.65
CA MET A 76 11.65 -8.24 24.13
C MET A 76 11.27 -8.85 25.48
N ALA A 77 10.94 -8.00 26.45
CA ALA A 77 10.47 -8.41 27.76
C ALA A 77 8.99 -8.07 27.93
N PHE A 78 8.26 -8.96 28.57
CA PHE A 78 6.85 -8.84 28.94
C PHE A 78 6.70 -8.96 30.46
N ASP A 79 5.51 -8.66 30.98
CA ASP A 79 5.22 -8.78 32.41
C ASP A 79 5.41 -10.22 32.94
N ASP A 80 5.29 -11.23 32.07
CA ASP A 80 5.31 -12.65 32.38
C ASP A 80 6.41 -13.46 31.68
N GLY A 81 7.37 -12.82 31.00
CA GLY A 81 8.49 -13.54 30.38
C GLY A 81 9.33 -12.72 29.41
N THR A 82 10.23 -13.39 28.70
CA THR A 82 11.08 -12.79 27.66
C THR A 82 11.01 -13.58 26.35
N ILE A 83 11.11 -12.85 25.24
CA ILE A 83 11.30 -13.42 23.91
C ILE A 83 12.62 -12.89 23.35
N GLU A 84 13.42 -13.80 22.80
CA GLU A 84 14.64 -13.49 22.09
C GLU A 84 14.58 -14.06 20.68
N VAL A 85 14.98 -13.25 19.71
CA VAL A 85 15.23 -13.70 18.34
C VAL A 85 16.70 -13.49 18.04
N ILE A 86 17.41 -14.58 17.77
CA ILE A 86 18.85 -14.58 17.48
C ILE A 86 19.04 -14.85 15.99
N ASP A 87 19.57 -13.87 15.28
CA ASP A 87 20.03 -14.02 13.90
C ASP A 87 21.39 -14.74 13.87
N ARG A 88 21.44 -15.92 13.25
CA ARG A 88 22.66 -16.71 13.03
C ARG A 88 23.16 -16.64 11.59
N GLY A 89 22.68 -15.67 10.82
CA GLY A 89 22.94 -15.51 9.40
C GLY A 89 21.96 -16.27 8.53
N ALA A 90 22.03 -17.61 8.53
CA ALA A 90 21.17 -18.44 7.67
C ALA A 90 19.83 -18.84 8.32
N GLU A 91 19.71 -18.63 9.64
CA GLU A 91 18.54 -19.02 10.43
C GLU A 91 18.39 -18.08 11.62
N TYR A 92 17.16 -17.96 12.09
CA TYR A 92 16.75 -17.26 13.29
C TYR A 92 16.33 -18.27 14.36
N ASP A 93 16.98 -18.25 15.52
CA ASP A 93 16.51 -18.98 16.70
C ASP A 93 15.54 -18.09 17.48
N VAL A 94 14.36 -18.62 17.80
CA VAL A 94 13.37 -17.96 18.67
C VAL A 94 13.39 -18.66 20.03
N ARG A 95 13.66 -17.90 21.09
CA ARG A 95 13.63 -18.36 22.46
C ARG A 95 12.56 -17.66 23.27
N VAL A 96 11.92 -18.40 24.17
CA VAL A 96 10.98 -17.88 25.17
C VAL A 96 11.50 -18.31 26.53
N ASP A 97 11.76 -17.35 27.43
CA ASP A 97 12.31 -17.61 28.76
C ASP A 97 13.55 -18.52 28.75
N ASP A 98 14.52 -18.18 27.89
CA ASP A 98 15.76 -18.92 27.61
C ASP A 98 15.58 -20.31 26.94
N GLU A 99 14.36 -20.77 26.71
CA GLU A 99 14.08 -22.04 26.02
C GLU A 99 13.96 -21.83 24.51
N LEU A 100 14.69 -22.62 23.72
CA LEU A 100 14.56 -22.61 22.25
C LEU A 100 13.22 -23.22 21.83
N VAL A 101 12.32 -22.38 21.30
CA VAL A 101 10.97 -22.81 20.87
C VAL A 101 10.87 -23.01 19.36
N ALA A 102 11.68 -22.33 18.56
CA ALA A 102 11.69 -22.48 17.11
C ALA A 102 13.04 -22.09 16.51
N THR A 103 13.35 -22.69 15.35
CA THR A 103 14.40 -22.21 14.44
C THR A 103 13.76 -22.00 13.08
N VAL A 104 13.91 -20.80 12.53
CA VAL A 104 13.28 -20.34 11.30
C VAL A 104 14.36 -20.00 10.27
N PRO A 105 14.36 -20.54 9.05
CA PRO A 105 15.33 -20.15 8.03
C PRO A 105 15.27 -18.65 7.72
N ASP A 106 16.41 -18.07 7.32
CA ASP A 106 16.50 -16.65 6.92
C ASP A 106 15.73 -16.32 5.64
N TRP A 107 15.35 -17.35 4.90
CA TRP A 107 14.60 -17.27 3.67
C TRP A 107 13.21 -17.88 3.87
N LEU A 108 12.19 -17.12 3.47
CA LEU A 108 10.86 -17.69 3.29
C LEU A 108 10.80 -18.29 1.89
N SER A 109 10.64 -19.61 1.77
CA SER A 109 10.22 -20.19 0.50
C SER A 109 8.90 -19.53 0.13
N SER A 110 8.83 -18.90 -1.04
CA SER A 110 7.56 -18.44 -1.58
C SER A 110 6.56 -19.61 -1.47
N ALA A 111 5.43 -19.40 -0.79
CA ALA A 111 4.34 -20.38 -0.73
C ALA A 111 3.83 -20.75 -2.14
N ILE A 112 4.25 -19.98 -3.14
CA ILE A 112 4.09 -20.27 -4.56
C ILE A 112 5.41 -20.89 -5.04
N ALA A 113 5.41 -22.21 -5.29
CA ALA A 113 6.56 -22.99 -5.79
C ALA A 113 7.13 -22.46 -7.13
N ASP A 114 6.35 -21.63 -7.81
CA ASP A 114 6.72 -20.87 -8.98
C ASP A 114 6.07 -19.49 -8.80
N PRO A 115 6.71 -18.55 -8.06
CA PRO A 115 6.16 -17.20 -7.93
C PRO A 115 5.89 -16.76 -9.36
N PRO A 116 4.65 -16.34 -9.72
CA PRO A 116 4.35 -16.05 -11.10
C PRO A 116 5.42 -15.07 -11.49
N HIS A 117 6.35 -15.50 -12.35
CA HIS A 117 7.31 -14.54 -12.83
C HIS A 117 6.43 -13.39 -13.31
N ILE A 118 6.89 -12.17 -13.18
CA ILE A 118 6.37 -11.13 -14.03
C ILE A 118 6.83 -11.50 -15.46
N LEU A 119 6.40 -12.68 -15.97
CA LEU A 119 6.08 -12.91 -17.35
C LEU A 119 5.07 -11.80 -17.59
N MET A 120 5.57 -10.65 -18.04
CA MET A 120 4.89 -9.98 -19.11
C MET A 120 4.80 -11.05 -20.20
N PRO A 121 3.65 -11.74 -20.38
CA PRO A 121 3.55 -12.64 -21.48
C PRO A 121 3.64 -11.71 -22.68
N MET A 122 4.65 -11.91 -23.53
CA MET A 122 4.60 -11.38 -24.88
C MET A 122 3.21 -11.68 -25.43
N ALA A 123 2.65 -10.70 -26.14
CA ALA A 123 1.24 -10.51 -26.46
C ALA A 123 0.50 -11.62 -27.24
N THR A 124 0.73 -12.91 -26.99
CA THR A 124 0.40 -13.99 -27.94
C THR A 124 -0.32 -15.21 -27.38
N ALA A 125 -0.64 -15.28 -26.10
CA ALA A 125 -1.56 -16.32 -25.59
C ALA A 125 -2.96 -15.73 -25.36
N VAL A 126 -3.57 -15.23 -26.44
CA VAL A 126 -5.01 -14.96 -26.45
C VAL A 126 -5.71 -16.32 -26.63
N GLY A 127 -5.94 -17.03 -25.53
CA GLY A 127 -7.05 -18.00 -25.52
C GLY A 127 -8.35 -17.24 -25.80
N ASP A 128 -9.30 -17.87 -26.49
CA ASP A 128 -10.57 -17.30 -26.99
C ASP A 128 -11.02 -16.08 -26.18
N ALA A 129 -10.62 -14.88 -26.65
CA ALA A 129 -10.91 -13.66 -25.92
C ALA A 129 -12.43 -13.49 -25.93
N ILE A 130 -13.02 -13.56 -24.75
CA ILE A 130 -14.32 -12.95 -24.52
C ILE A 130 -14.12 -11.48 -24.87
N ASP A 131 -14.62 -11.04 -26.02
CA ASP A 131 -14.47 -9.64 -26.43
C ASP A 131 -15.32 -8.79 -25.49
N PHE A 132 -14.68 -8.11 -24.55
CA PHE A 132 -15.37 -7.22 -23.64
C PHE A 132 -15.77 -5.94 -24.38
N GLU A 133 -17.07 -5.79 -24.59
CA GLU A 133 -17.65 -4.55 -25.07
C GLU A 133 -17.72 -3.51 -23.94
N ALA A 134 -16.83 -2.52 -24.02
CA ALA A 134 -16.79 -1.46 -23.03
C ALA A 134 -18.02 -0.56 -23.16
N PRO A 135 -18.75 -0.30 -22.06
CA PRO A 135 -19.96 0.52 -22.12
C PRO A 135 -19.64 1.98 -22.48
N GLN A 136 -20.62 2.67 -23.05
CA GLN A 136 -20.52 4.11 -23.35
C GLN A 136 -20.43 4.95 -22.07
N PHE A 137 -21.13 4.53 -21.02
CA PHE A 137 -20.99 5.07 -19.67
C PHE A 137 -21.39 3.99 -18.68
N GLY A 138 -20.64 3.81 -17.61
CA GLY A 138 -20.95 2.82 -16.60
C GLY A 138 -19.76 2.45 -15.73
N ILE A 139 -19.92 1.42 -14.92
CA ILE A 139 -18.88 0.91 -14.02
C ILE A 139 -18.67 -0.59 -14.21
N THR A 140 -17.44 -1.04 -14.01
CA THR A 140 -17.12 -2.45 -13.81
C THR A 140 -16.41 -2.59 -12.47
N VAL A 141 -17.06 -3.24 -11.50
CA VAL A 141 -16.49 -3.46 -10.17
C VAL A 141 -15.42 -4.55 -10.26
N LEU A 142 -14.21 -4.27 -9.75
CA LEU A 142 -13.09 -5.21 -9.69
C LEU A 142 -13.06 -5.95 -8.35
N GLY A 143 -13.49 -5.25 -7.29
CA GLY A 143 -13.66 -5.77 -5.94
C GLY A 143 -14.47 -4.81 -5.10
N ALA A 144 -14.96 -5.30 -3.96
CA ALA A 144 -15.86 -4.58 -3.07
C ALA A 144 -15.61 -4.90 -1.58
N ALA A 145 -14.53 -5.61 -1.27
CA ALA A 145 -14.14 -5.92 0.09
C ALA A 145 -13.22 -4.83 0.66
N ASP A 146 -13.04 -4.82 1.97
CA ASP A 146 -12.03 -4.02 2.66
C ASP A 146 -10.65 -4.70 2.64
N GLY A 147 -9.61 -3.97 3.07
CA GLY A 147 -8.25 -4.47 3.20
C GLY A 147 -8.03 -5.59 4.23
N PHE A 148 -9.05 -6.01 4.99
CA PHE A 148 -8.95 -7.04 6.03
C PHE A 148 -9.68 -8.34 5.66
N THR A 149 -10.46 -8.33 4.58
CA THR A 149 -11.20 -9.50 4.13
C THR A 149 -10.27 -10.47 3.40
N ALA A 150 -9.79 -11.50 4.09
CA ALA A 150 -8.76 -12.43 3.61
C ALA A 150 -9.04 -13.05 2.22
N ALA A 151 -10.31 -13.32 1.88
CA ALA A 151 -10.71 -13.93 0.61
C ALA A 151 -11.36 -12.94 -0.38
N GLY A 152 -11.43 -11.65 -0.02
CA GLY A 152 -12.10 -10.61 -0.80
C GLY A 152 -11.11 -9.83 -1.66
N THR A 153 -11.50 -9.51 -2.89
CA THR A 153 -10.79 -8.50 -3.67
C THR A 153 -11.16 -7.12 -3.13
N THR A 154 -10.16 -6.31 -2.84
CA THR A 154 -10.31 -4.96 -2.27
C THR A 154 -11.13 -4.04 -3.17
N ALA A 155 -11.70 -2.99 -2.59
CA ALA A 155 -12.57 -2.07 -3.29
C ALA A 155 -11.85 -1.36 -4.43
N GLY A 156 -12.41 -1.47 -5.63
CA GLY A 156 -11.91 -0.77 -6.82
C GLY A 156 -12.74 -1.07 -8.04
N PHE A 157 -12.77 -0.16 -9.00
CA PHE A 157 -13.63 -0.29 -10.18
C PHE A 157 -13.04 0.42 -11.40
N ILE A 158 -13.60 0.11 -12.58
CA ILE A 158 -13.36 0.85 -13.81
C ILE A 158 -14.55 1.77 -14.03
N LEU A 159 -14.32 3.07 -14.12
CA LEU A 159 -15.28 4.03 -14.65
C LEU A 159 -15.14 4.07 -16.18
N TRP A 160 -16.22 3.78 -16.89
CA TRP A 160 -16.26 3.79 -18.34
C TRP A 160 -16.86 5.09 -18.86
N MET A 161 -16.20 5.69 -19.84
CA MET A 161 -16.67 6.85 -20.60
C MET A 161 -16.27 6.70 -22.07
N ARG A 162 -17.26 6.63 -22.95
CA ARG A 162 -17.11 6.48 -24.41
C ARG A 162 -16.19 5.32 -24.79
N GLY A 163 -16.35 4.17 -24.13
CA GLY A 163 -15.53 2.97 -24.35
C GLY A 163 -14.09 3.05 -23.83
N ARG A 164 -13.74 4.11 -23.08
CA ARG A 164 -12.46 4.27 -22.37
C ARG A 164 -12.66 4.10 -20.88
N GLY A 165 -11.73 3.40 -20.24
CA GLY A 165 -11.76 3.10 -18.81
C GLY A 165 -10.81 4.01 -18.03
N ILE A 166 -11.24 4.38 -16.83
CA ILE A 166 -10.42 4.98 -15.77
C ILE A 166 -10.48 4.00 -14.60
N LEU A 167 -9.33 3.53 -14.12
CA LEU A 167 -9.32 2.75 -12.87
C LEU A 167 -9.52 3.69 -11.70
N VAL A 168 -10.34 3.31 -10.73
CA VAL A 168 -10.49 3.99 -9.45
C VAL A 168 -10.08 3.01 -8.38
N ASP A 169 -9.01 3.35 -7.65
CA ASP A 169 -8.38 2.53 -6.61
C ASP A 169 -8.25 1.04 -7.01
N PRO A 170 -7.52 0.72 -8.08
CA PRO A 170 -7.41 -0.66 -8.55
C PRO A 170 -6.77 -1.58 -7.51
N PRO A 171 -7.34 -2.79 -7.28
CA PRO A 171 -6.73 -3.82 -6.44
C PRO A 171 -5.40 -4.32 -7.01
N ALA A 172 -4.54 -4.89 -6.16
CA ALA A 172 -3.21 -5.39 -6.52
C ALA A 172 -3.18 -6.46 -7.65
N HIS A 173 -4.31 -7.07 -7.99
CA HIS A 173 -4.44 -8.10 -9.04
C HIS A 173 -5.29 -7.62 -10.23
N SER A 174 -5.55 -6.32 -10.34
CA SER A 174 -6.38 -5.73 -11.39
C SER A 174 -5.89 -6.09 -12.79
N ALA A 175 -4.58 -6.11 -13.07
CA ALA A 175 -4.05 -6.50 -14.37
C ALA A 175 -4.42 -7.94 -14.77
N HIS A 176 -4.43 -8.87 -13.81
CA HIS A 176 -4.87 -10.25 -14.04
C HIS A 176 -6.38 -10.32 -14.30
N TYR A 177 -7.18 -9.59 -13.53
CA TYR A 177 -8.63 -9.47 -13.75
C TYR A 177 -8.94 -8.99 -15.16
N LEU A 178 -8.29 -7.92 -15.63
CA LEU A 178 -8.51 -7.36 -16.96
C LEU A 178 -8.26 -8.40 -18.06
N ARG A 179 -7.12 -9.11 -17.97
CA ARG A 179 -6.77 -10.17 -18.94
C ARG A 179 -7.79 -11.30 -18.96
N ARG A 180 -8.15 -11.82 -17.78
CA ARG A 180 -9.11 -12.94 -17.64
C ARG A 180 -10.50 -12.61 -18.18
N ASN A 181 -10.88 -11.33 -18.16
CA ASN A 181 -12.17 -10.85 -18.65
C ASN A 181 -12.11 -10.22 -20.05
N GLY A 182 -11.00 -10.38 -20.78
CA GLY A 182 -10.85 -9.84 -22.14
C GLY A 182 -10.87 -8.31 -22.24
N ILE A 183 -10.67 -7.62 -21.12
CA ILE A 183 -10.61 -6.15 -21.07
C ILE A 183 -9.20 -5.73 -21.49
N SER A 184 -9.09 -5.20 -22.71
CA SER A 184 -7.82 -4.66 -23.21
C SER A 184 -7.32 -3.53 -22.30
N SER A 185 -6.09 -3.67 -21.79
CA SER A 185 -5.48 -2.66 -20.94
C SER A 185 -5.25 -1.32 -21.66
N ARG A 186 -5.18 -1.32 -23.00
CA ARG A 186 -5.14 -0.13 -23.87
C ARG A 186 -6.42 0.71 -23.82
N LYS A 187 -7.54 0.12 -23.39
CA LYS A 187 -8.78 0.87 -23.13
C LYS A 187 -8.67 1.69 -21.84
N ILE A 188 -7.69 1.42 -20.99
CA ILE A 188 -7.52 2.01 -19.64
C ILE A 188 -6.22 2.80 -19.57
N THR A 189 -6.34 4.12 -19.70
CA THR A 189 -5.19 5.04 -19.76
C THR A 189 -5.04 5.93 -18.53
N HIS A 190 -6.05 5.94 -17.65
CA HIS A 190 -6.08 6.80 -16.47
C HIS A 190 -6.33 5.96 -15.21
N VAL A 191 -5.83 6.47 -14.09
CA VAL A 191 -6.12 5.99 -12.74
C VAL A 191 -6.53 7.18 -11.89
N ILE A 192 -7.61 7.07 -11.13
CA ILE A 192 -7.93 7.95 -10.01
C ILE A 192 -7.48 7.22 -8.76
N LEU A 193 -6.63 7.86 -7.97
CA LEU A 193 -6.15 7.34 -6.69
C LEU A 193 -6.72 8.20 -5.57
N THR A 194 -7.49 7.60 -4.65
CA THR A 194 -8.17 8.34 -3.58
C THR A 194 -7.35 8.48 -2.31
N HIS A 195 -6.49 7.50 -2.00
CA HIS A 195 -5.59 7.52 -0.84
C HIS A 195 -4.55 6.37 -0.93
N CYS A 196 -3.56 6.35 -0.03
CA CYS A 196 -2.39 5.47 -0.12
C CYS A 196 -2.40 4.26 0.83
N HIS A 197 -3.57 3.69 1.11
CA HIS A 197 -3.62 2.37 1.74
C HIS A 197 -3.32 1.28 0.70
N ALA A 198 -2.65 0.21 1.14
CA ALA A 198 -2.15 -0.85 0.27
C ALA A 198 -3.25 -1.56 -0.54
N ASP A 199 -4.47 -1.58 -0.01
CA ASP A 199 -5.65 -2.14 -0.65
C ASP A 199 -6.19 -1.28 -1.82
N HIS A 200 -5.76 -0.02 -1.93
CA HIS A 200 -6.19 0.93 -2.96
C HIS A 200 -5.07 1.38 -3.92
N ASP A 201 -3.82 1.45 -3.44
CA ASP A 201 -2.70 2.00 -4.21
C ASP A 201 -1.78 0.96 -4.84
N ALA A 202 -1.77 -0.28 -4.35
CA ALA A 202 -0.90 -1.33 -4.88
C ALA A 202 -1.20 -1.69 -6.34
N GLY A 203 -2.49 -1.71 -6.73
CA GLY A 203 -2.85 -1.91 -8.14
C GLY A 203 -2.55 -0.69 -9.00
N THR A 204 -2.51 0.52 -8.43
CA THR A 204 -2.11 1.74 -9.13
C THR A 204 -0.63 1.67 -9.47
N PHE A 205 0.19 1.31 -8.48
CA PHE A 205 1.61 1.08 -8.67
C PHE A 205 1.89 -0.04 -9.68
N GLN A 206 1.19 -1.18 -9.57
CA GLN A 206 1.27 -2.25 -10.57
C GLN A 206 0.92 -1.75 -11.98
N LYS A 207 -0.15 -0.96 -12.13
CA LYS A 207 -0.57 -0.42 -13.43
C LYS A 207 0.50 0.49 -14.04
N ILE A 208 1.18 1.30 -13.22
CA ILE A 208 2.30 2.15 -13.65
C ILE A 208 3.48 1.30 -14.12
N LEU A 209 3.86 0.25 -13.37
CA LEU A 209 4.98 -0.61 -13.74
C LEU A 209 4.75 -1.44 -15.01
N LEU A 210 3.50 -1.86 -15.25
CA LEU A 210 3.17 -2.73 -16.39
C LEU A 210 2.94 -1.98 -17.70
N GLU A 211 2.70 -0.67 -17.66
CA GLU A 211 2.24 0.10 -18.81
C GLU A 211 3.19 1.26 -19.12
N GLN A 212 3.39 1.54 -20.40
CA GLN A 212 4.34 2.58 -20.81
C GLN A 212 3.92 4.00 -20.40
N ARG A 213 2.61 4.27 -20.30
CA ARG A 213 2.10 5.60 -19.94
C ARG A 213 0.72 5.50 -19.29
N VAL A 214 0.64 6.00 -18.06
CA VAL A 214 -0.60 6.07 -17.26
C VAL A 214 -0.74 7.50 -16.75
N THR A 215 -1.92 8.08 -16.88
CA THR A 215 -2.24 9.35 -16.24
C THR A 215 -2.86 9.08 -14.87
N VAL A 216 -2.18 9.50 -13.81
CA VAL A 216 -2.71 9.42 -12.45
C VAL A 216 -3.40 10.74 -12.10
N LEU A 217 -4.64 10.65 -11.64
CA LEU A 217 -5.49 11.75 -11.21
C LEU A 217 -5.67 11.61 -9.70
N THR A 218 -5.12 12.55 -8.94
CA THR A 218 -5.20 12.56 -7.48
C THR A 218 -4.84 13.95 -6.96
N THR A 219 -4.96 14.19 -5.66
CA THR A 219 -4.54 15.45 -5.05
C THR A 219 -3.02 15.50 -4.87
N ARG A 220 -2.46 16.69 -4.65
CA ARG A 220 -1.02 16.85 -4.42
C ARG A 220 -0.55 16.07 -3.19
N THR A 221 -1.32 16.14 -2.10
CA THR A 221 -1.00 15.43 -0.84
C THR A 221 -0.93 13.92 -1.07
N ILE A 222 -1.91 13.35 -1.77
CA ILE A 222 -1.93 11.91 -2.07
C ILE A 222 -0.80 11.53 -3.02
N MET A 223 -0.53 12.32 -4.07
CA MET A 223 0.58 12.05 -4.98
C MET A 223 1.93 12.03 -4.25
N ALA A 224 2.16 13.02 -3.38
CA ALA A 224 3.39 13.11 -2.60
C ALA A 224 3.55 11.89 -1.67
N ALA A 225 2.48 11.47 -0.99
CA ALA A 225 2.47 10.26 -0.16
C ALA A 225 2.72 8.98 -0.98
N PHE A 226 2.07 8.85 -2.14
CA PHE A 226 2.25 7.71 -3.04
C PHE A 226 3.71 7.57 -3.49
N VAL A 227 4.33 8.67 -3.92
CA VAL A 227 5.71 8.67 -4.38
C VAL A 227 6.66 8.34 -3.23
N ARG A 228 6.51 8.97 -2.05
CA ARG A 228 7.35 8.62 -0.88
C ARG A 228 7.23 7.15 -0.50
N LYS A 229 6.02 6.57 -0.57
CA LYS A 229 5.78 5.15 -0.28
C LYS A 229 6.52 4.21 -1.23
N TYR A 230 6.53 4.53 -2.53
CA TYR A 230 7.06 3.62 -3.56
C TYR A 230 8.46 3.96 -4.07
N ALA A 231 8.97 5.17 -3.85
CA ALA A 231 10.29 5.61 -4.29
C ALA A 231 11.43 4.67 -3.84
N PRO A 232 11.47 4.16 -2.59
CA PRO A 232 12.56 3.29 -2.13
C PRO A 232 12.72 1.99 -2.94
N ILE A 233 11.67 1.53 -3.61
CA ILE A 233 11.67 0.27 -4.38
C ILE A 233 11.52 0.46 -5.89
N SER A 234 11.39 1.71 -6.36
CA SER A 234 11.11 2.00 -7.77
C SER A 234 11.93 3.16 -8.35
N GLU A 235 12.68 3.88 -7.51
CA GLU A 235 13.38 5.12 -7.89
C GLU A 235 12.45 6.19 -8.49
N MET A 236 11.14 6.08 -8.23
CA MET A 236 10.16 7.07 -8.65
C MET A 236 10.42 8.39 -7.92
N ASN A 237 10.55 9.47 -8.68
CA ASN A 237 10.70 10.82 -8.16
C ASN A 237 9.52 11.69 -8.59
N TYR A 238 9.15 12.64 -7.74
CA TYR A 238 8.10 13.63 -7.98
C TYR A 238 8.65 14.99 -7.60
N ASP A 239 8.93 15.79 -8.61
CA ASP A 239 9.36 17.20 -8.50
C ASP A 239 8.14 18.14 -8.48
#